data_AF-A0A2S0JN92-F1
#
_entry.id   AF-A0A2S0JN92-F1
#
_cell.length_a   1.000
_cell.length_b   1.000
_cell.length_c   1.000
_cell.angle_alpha   90.00
_cell.angle_beta   90.00
_cell.angle_gamma   90.00
#
_symmetry.space_group_name_H-M   'P 1'
#
loop_
_entity.id
_entity.type
_entity.pdbx_description
1 polymer ?
#
loop_
_entity_poly.entity_id
_entity_poly.type
_entity_poly.pdbx_seq_one_letter_code
_entity_poly.pdbx_strand_id
1 'polypeptide(L)'
;MKNKKLFFLPVVVTFIGLIIFTTNLPTHSEEGKIDKLPNEEKINEIPIVSSNGNYISFENLDTLEQNSELIIIAQATKNFEDREHINKFHETPEDEYQPKFLIEGITKTEVNIKEILKQPEDEQYNEGEIISVIEPISIFEDVDKVKKIKTVSNYEAIGTDDYILFLKKNSYGEYGVINMNNGRFNLSNNNEVNTIKTLTASEERELNEDALQHQQIKETIFKKYDAEIKEIQNQ
;
A
#
# COMPACT_ATOMS: atom_id res chain seq x y z
N MET A 1 -51.37 40.35 57.98
CA MET A 1 -52.02 39.17 57.38
C MET A 1 -50.98 38.39 56.57
N LYS A 2 -50.59 37.21 57.06
CA LYS A 2 -49.68 36.28 56.38
C LYS A 2 -50.52 35.40 55.45
N ASN A 3 -50.10 35.18 54.21
CA ASN A 3 -50.49 33.97 53.49
C ASN A 3 -49.33 33.43 52.63
N LYS A 4 -49.18 32.12 52.77
CA LYS A 4 -48.01 31.30 52.48
C LYS A 4 -47.91 30.97 50.98
N LYS A 5 -46.68 30.91 50.48
CA LYS A 5 -46.33 30.23 49.23
C LYS A 5 -46.61 28.73 49.38
N LEU A 6 -47.27 28.12 48.39
CA LEU A 6 -47.47 26.68 48.31
C LEU A 6 -46.86 26.18 47.00
N PHE A 7 -45.78 25.40 47.14
CA PHE A 7 -45.14 24.61 46.09
C PHE A 7 -46.05 23.44 45.71
N PHE A 8 -46.20 23.15 44.42
CA PHE A 8 -46.66 21.85 43.95
C PHE A 8 -45.74 21.36 42.83
N LEU A 9 -45.16 20.18 43.06
CA LEU A 9 -44.33 19.43 42.12
C LEU A 9 -45.16 18.91 40.94
N PRO A 10 -44.55 18.74 39.75
CA PRO A 10 -45.16 18.01 38.65
C PRO A 10 -45.20 16.50 38.94
N VAL A 11 -46.38 15.91 38.73
CA VAL A 11 -46.63 14.47 38.82
C VAL A 11 -45.97 13.77 37.62
N VAL A 12 -45.01 12.90 37.92
CA VAL A 12 -44.41 11.95 36.98
C VAL A 12 -45.35 10.75 36.88
N VAL A 13 -45.91 10.51 35.69
CA VAL A 13 -46.63 9.27 35.38
C VAL A 13 -45.66 8.33 34.67
N THR A 14 -45.27 7.29 35.38
CA THR A 14 -44.53 6.11 34.92
C THR A 14 -45.41 5.22 34.05
N PHE A 15 -44.92 4.82 32.88
CA PHE A 15 -45.36 3.60 32.22
C PHE A 15 -44.23 2.58 32.23
N ILE A 16 -44.47 1.50 32.97
CA ILE A 16 -43.65 0.30 33.07
C ILE A 16 -43.98 -0.57 31.85
N GLY A 17 -42.95 -0.96 31.10
CA GLY A 17 -43.02 -1.93 30.01
C GLY A 17 -41.71 -2.68 29.90
N LEU A 18 -41.43 -3.55 30.89
CA LEU A 18 -40.28 -4.45 30.92
C LEU A 18 -40.62 -5.68 30.06
N ILE A 19 -40.05 -5.78 28.86
CA ILE A 19 -40.08 -7.02 28.07
C ILE A 19 -38.89 -7.87 28.48
N ILE A 20 -39.15 -8.92 29.26
CA ILE A 20 -38.19 -9.97 29.59
C ILE A 20 -38.20 -10.97 28.44
N PHE A 21 -37.13 -11.01 27.65
CA PHE A 21 -36.86 -12.15 26.78
C PHE A 21 -36.14 -13.23 27.58
N THR A 22 -36.86 -14.31 27.90
CA THR A 22 -36.27 -15.55 28.39
C THR A 22 -35.96 -16.46 27.20
N THR A 23 -34.69 -16.79 27.00
CA THR A 23 -34.31 -17.93 26.16
C THR A 23 -33.56 -18.94 27.01
N ASN A 24 -34.05 -20.17 26.96
CA ASN A 24 -33.62 -21.34 27.69
C ASN A 24 -32.12 -21.62 27.52
N LEU A 25 -31.40 -21.78 28.64
CA LEU A 25 -30.13 -22.51 28.67
C LEU A 25 -30.42 -24.02 28.73
N PRO A 26 -29.84 -24.85 27.86
CA PRO A 26 -29.52 -26.21 28.18
C PRO A 26 -28.13 -26.27 28.84
N THR A 27 -28.09 -26.70 30.09
CA THR A 27 -26.86 -27.15 30.76
C THR A 27 -26.65 -28.63 30.46
N HIS A 28 -25.60 -28.99 29.71
CA HIS A 28 -24.85 -30.20 30.03
C HIS A 28 -23.39 -30.09 29.54
N SER A 29 -22.49 -30.44 30.44
CA SER A 29 -21.04 -30.51 30.32
C SER A 29 -20.62 -31.78 29.60
N GLU A 30 -19.73 -31.65 28.61
CA GLU A 30 -18.71 -32.66 28.34
C GLU A 30 -17.35 -31.99 28.25
N GLU A 31 -16.42 -32.49 29.06
CA GLU A 31 -15.01 -32.13 29.09
C GLU A 31 -14.32 -32.65 27.83
N GLY A 32 -14.10 -31.76 26.86
CA GLY A 32 -13.14 -31.97 25.78
C GLY A 32 -11.89 -31.14 26.04
N LYS A 33 -10.80 -31.77 26.46
CA LYS A 33 -9.46 -31.17 26.44
C LYS A 33 -9.13 -30.79 25.00
N ILE A 34 -9.19 -29.49 24.69
CA ILE A 34 -8.52 -28.93 23.52
C ILE A 34 -7.20 -28.39 24.05
N ASP A 35 -6.11 -29.05 23.64
CA ASP A 35 -4.75 -28.59 23.88
C ASP A 35 -4.64 -27.13 23.45
N LYS A 36 -4.06 -26.31 24.34
CA LYS A 36 -3.72 -24.93 24.05
C LYS A 36 -2.83 -24.91 22.81
N LEU A 37 -3.38 -24.52 21.66
CA LEU A 37 -2.60 -24.09 20.52
C LEU A 37 -1.71 -22.92 20.97
N PRO A 38 -0.42 -22.94 20.62
CA PRO A 38 0.52 -21.95 21.09
C PRO A 38 0.19 -20.60 20.46
N ASN A 39 -0.08 -19.62 21.32
CA ASN A 39 0.26 -18.20 21.15
C ASN A 39 0.47 -17.76 19.69
N GLU A 40 -0.62 -17.48 18.98
CA GLU A 40 -0.54 -16.61 17.80
C GLU A 40 -0.08 -15.23 18.31
N GLU A 41 1.21 -14.97 18.19
CA GLU A 41 1.70 -13.60 18.18
C GLU A 41 0.90 -12.88 17.09
N LYS A 42 0.02 -11.97 17.48
CA LYS A 42 -0.49 -10.96 16.56
C LYS A 42 0.73 -10.24 16.02
N ILE A 43 1.16 -10.61 14.82
CA ILE A 43 2.08 -9.80 14.03
C ILE A 43 1.35 -8.45 13.90
N ASN A 44 1.89 -7.41 14.53
CA ASN A 44 1.34 -6.07 14.39
C ASN A 44 1.63 -5.61 12.96
N GLU A 45 0.80 -6.03 12.01
CA GLU A 45 0.85 -5.52 10.64
C GLU A 45 0.67 -4.00 10.68
N ILE A 46 1.58 -3.28 10.03
CA ILE A 46 1.50 -1.82 9.92
C ILE A 46 0.26 -1.49 9.07
N PRO A 47 -0.71 -0.71 9.57
CA PRO A 47 -1.93 -0.42 8.81
C PRO A 47 -1.62 0.29 7.49
N ILE A 48 -2.25 -0.17 6.39
CA ILE A 48 -2.11 0.41 5.06
C ILE A 48 -3.28 1.35 4.76
N VAL A 49 -2.97 2.61 4.45
CA VAL A 49 -3.88 3.62 3.93
C VAL A 49 -3.56 3.85 2.47
N SER A 50 -4.49 3.46 1.59
CA SER A 50 -4.37 3.73 0.14
C SER A 50 -5.27 4.90 -0.21
N SER A 51 -4.78 5.83 -1.03
CA SER A 51 -5.59 6.86 -1.68
C SER A 51 -5.55 6.70 -3.18
N ASN A 52 -6.64 7.09 -3.83
CA ASN A 52 -6.65 7.19 -5.29
C ASN A 52 -5.82 8.40 -5.72
N GLY A 53 -5.01 8.23 -6.77
CA GLY A 53 -4.25 9.31 -7.38
C GLY A 53 -4.45 9.32 -8.89
N ASN A 54 -4.26 10.49 -9.50
CA ASN A 54 -4.22 10.60 -10.94
C ASN A 54 -2.80 10.24 -11.41
N TYR A 55 -2.70 9.33 -12.37
CA TYR A 55 -1.43 8.96 -13.00
C TYR A 55 -1.64 8.68 -14.48
N ILE A 56 -0.56 8.70 -15.25
CA ILE A 56 -0.58 8.33 -16.67
C ILE A 56 -0.50 6.79 -16.72
N SER A 57 -1.54 6.16 -17.25
CA SER A 57 -1.57 4.72 -17.47
C SER A 57 -1.19 4.35 -18.91
N PHE A 58 -0.61 3.16 -19.08
CA PHE A 58 -0.27 2.58 -20.38
C PHE A 58 -0.86 1.17 -20.47
N GLU A 59 -1.67 0.95 -21.50
CA GLU A 59 -2.49 -0.27 -21.65
C GLU A 59 -1.68 -1.51 -22.05
N ASN A 60 -0.49 -1.33 -22.60
CA ASN A 60 0.34 -2.43 -23.12
C ASN A 60 1.83 -2.13 -23.03
N LEU A 61 2.65 -3.17 -23.22
CA LEU A 61 4.11 -3.06 -23.14
C LEU A 61 4.68 -2.05 -24.14
N ASP A 62 4.23 -2.04 -25.40
CA ASP A 62 4.79 -1.17 -26.43
C ASP A 62 4.68 0.32 -26.04
N THR A 63 3.49 0.73 -25.57
CA THR A 63 3.24 2.12 -25.12
C THR A 63 3.99 2.46 -23.84
N LEU A 64 4.10 1.51 -22.90
CA LEU A 64 4.87 1.66 -21.67
C LEU A 64 6.37 1.85 -21.98
N GLU A 65 6.94 1.01 -22.84
CA GLU A 65 8.34 1.07 -23.26
C GLU A 65 8.66 2.38 -23.99
N GLN A 66 7.77 2.81 -24.90
CA GLN A 66 7.96 4.04 -25.66
C GLN A 66 8.06 5.26 -24.72
N ASN A 67 7.30 5.25 -23.62
CA ASN A 67 7.24 6.35 -22.67
C ASN A 67 8.23 6.24 -21.50
N SER A 68 8.87 5.09 -21.34
CA SER A 68 9.97 4.88 -20.40
C SER A 68 11.28 5.45 -20.95
N GLU A 69 12.05 6.13 -20.12
CA GLU A 69 13.39 6.60 -20.49
C GLU A 69 14.45 5.54 -20.16
N LEU A 70 14.29 4.87 -19.02
CA LEU A 70 15.16 3.82 -18.52
C LEU A 70 14.32 2.57 -18.22
N ILE A 71 14.78 1.40 -18.69
CA ILE A 71 14.20 0.09 -18.39
C ILE A 71 15.33 -0.81 -17.92
N ILE A 72 15.21 -1.32 -16.69
CA ILE A 72 16.26 -2.09 -16.03
C ILE A 72 15.67 -3.32 -15.35
N ILE A 73 16.49 -4.36 -15.18
CA ILE A 73 16.26 -5.37 -14.15
C ILE A 73 17.09 -4.94 -12.93
N ALA A 74 16.46 -4.84 -11.78
CA ALA A 74 17.10 -4.38 -10.55
C ALA A 74 16.41 -4.92 -9.30
N GLN A 75 17.12 -4.87 -8.18
CA GLN A 75 16.62 -5.22 -6.86
C GLN A 75 16.84 -4.05 -5.91
N ALA A 76 15.94 -3.84 -4.95
CA ALA A 76 16.19 -2.86 -3.90
C ALA A 76 17.38 -3.30 -3.02
N THR A 77 18.22 -2.35 -2.60
CA THR A 77 19.39 -2.64 -1.76
C THR A 77 19.05 -2.79 -0.27
N LYS A 78 17.85 -2.35 0.13
CA LYS A 78 17.34 -2.36 1.50
C LYS A 78 15.87 -2.82 1.53
N ASN A 79 15.45 -3.38 2.66
CA ASN A 79 14.03 -3.63 2.95
C ASN A 79 13.26 -2.31 2.96
N PHE A 80 11.96 -2.36 2.66
CA PHE A 80 11.11 -1.17 2.53
C PHE A 80 11.13 -0.28 3.79
N GLU A 81 11.16 -0.89 4.97
CA GLU A 81 11.14 -0.22 6.27
C GLU A 81 12.41 0.57 6.56
N ASP A 82 13.53 0.19 5.94
CA ASP A 82 14.87 0.76 6.17
C ASP A 82 15.24 1.86 5.16
N ARG A 83 14.32 2.19 4.23
CA ARG A 83 14.52 3.21 3.18
C ARG A 83 14.22 4.62 3.68
N GLU A 84 14.62 5.62 2.91
CA GLU A 84 14.27 7.01 3.19
C GLU A 84 12.81 7.27 2.79
N HIS A 85 11.97 7.50 3.81
CA HIS A 85 10.55 7.86 3.65
C HIS A 85 10.38 9.38 3.76
N ILE A 86 9.99 10.02 2.68
CA ILE A 86 9.77 11.47 2.62
C ILE A 86 8.27 11.74 2.72
N ASN A 87 7.89 12.36 3.83
CA ASN A 87 6.50 12.71 4.15
C ASN A 87 6.36 14.23 4.25
N LYS A 88 5.46 14.81 3.46
CA LYS A 88 5.08 16.22 3.56
C LYS A 88 3.69 16.33 4.16
N PHE A 89 3.56 17.15 5.18
CA PHE A 89 2.29 17.44 5.84
C PHE A 89 1.87 18.87 5.51
N HIS A 90 0.57 19.14 5.52
CA HIS A 90 0.06 20.51 5.51
C HIS A 90 0.64 21.30 6.68
N GLU A 91 1.04 22.55 6.41
CA GLU A 91 1.34 23.51 7.46
C GLU A 91 0.05 23.81 8.23
N THR A 92 -0.01 23.38 9.49
CA THR A 92 -1.05 23.80 10.43
C THR A 92 -0.50 24.92 11.31
N PRO A 93 -1.27 26.00 11.57
CA PRO A 93 -0.90 27.01 12.55
C PRO A 93 -0.61 26.36 13.92
N GLU A 94 0.42 26.83 14.63
CA GLU A 94 0.89 26.26 15.91
C GLU A 94 -0.22 26.21 17.00
N ASP A 95 -1.26 27.01 16.82
CA ASP A 95 -2.33 27.30 17.75
C ASP A 95 -3.56 26.37 17.60
N GLU A 96 -3.59 25.48 16.59
CA GLU A 96 -4.77 24.67 16.30
C GLU A 96 -4.62 23.17 16.58
N TYR A 97 -5.64 22.60 17.22
CA TYR A 97 -5.89 21.16 17.42
C TYR A 97 -6.19 20.41 16.10
N GLN A 98 -5.79 20.93 14.94
CA GLN A 98 -6.08 20.30 13.65
C GLN A 98 -5.08 19.16 13.39
N PRO A 99 -5.54 17.96 12.99
CA PRO A 99 -4.66 16.85 12.68
C PRO A 99 -3.74 17.21 11.51
N LYS A 100 -2.46 16.82 11.59
CA LYS A 100 -1.52 16.96 10.48
C LYS A 100 -2.01 16.09 9.32
N PHE A 101 -2.34 16.73 8.20
CA PHE A 101 -2.79 16.04 7.00
C PHE A 101 -1.57 15.74 6.11
N LEU A 102 -1.29 14.46 5.87
CA LEU A 102 -0.26 14.01 4.94
C LEU A 102 -0.67 14.37 3.50
N ILE A 103 0.13 15.22 2.85
CA ILE A 103 -0.05 15.65 1.46
C ILE A 103 0.61 14.68 0.51
N GLU A 104 1.86 14.35 0.81
CA GLU A 104 2.74 13.59 -0.08
C GLU A 104 3.53 12.62 0.77
N GLY A 105 3.62 11.38 0.32
CA GLY A 105 4.39 10.33 0.94
C GLY A 105 5.07 9.52 -0.16
N ILE A 106 6.39 9.62 -0.26
CA ILE A 106 7.20 8.89 -1.23
C ILE A 106 8.34 8.18 -0.53
N THR A 107 8.86 7.13 -1.15
CA THR A 107 10.09 6.46 -0.71
C THR A 107 11.18 6.68 -1.75
N LYS A 108 12.39 7.00 -1.29
CA LYS A 108 13.59 6.92 -2.12
C LYS A 108 14.17 5.52 -2.00
N THR A 109 14.06 4.76 -3.09
CA THR A 109 14.52 3.38 -3.16
C THR A 109 15.82 3.31 -3.95
N GLU A 110 16.89 2.96 -3.25
CA GLU A 110 18.15 2.60 -3.89
C GLU A 110 18.00 1.21 -4.52
N VAL A 111 18.20 1.11 -5.83
CA VAL A 111 18.16 -0.16 -6.57
C VAL A 111 19.53 -0.44 -7.19
N ASN A 112 19.97 -1.69 -7.10
CA ASN A 112 21.17 -2.18 -7.78
C ASN A 112 20.80 -2.70 -9.16
N ILE A 113 21.36 -2.11 -10.22
CA ILE A 113 21.11 -2.50 -11.61
C ILE A 113 21.75 -3.86 -11.86
N LYS A 114 20.96 -4.80 -12.37
CA LYS A 114 21.40 -6.14 -12.80
C LYS A 114 21.55 -6.24 -14.31
N GLU A 115 20.65 -5.59 -15.03
CA GLU A 115 20.60 -5.60 -16.50
C GLU A 115 19.99 -4.29 -17.00
N ILE A 116 20.45 -3.80 -18.15
CA ILE A 116 19.96 -2.55 -18.77
C ILE A 116 19.28 -2.90 -20.09
N LEU A 117 17.95 -2.82 -20.12
CA LEU A 117 17.14 -3.16 -21.29
C LEU A 117 16.91 -1.95 -22.22
N LYS A 118 16.89 -0.74 -21.64
CA LYS A 118 16.78 0.52 -22.36
C LYS A 118 17.38 1.63 -21.49
N GLN A 119 18.11 2.56 -22.09
CA GLN A 119 18.60 3.76 -21.42
C GLN A 119 18.60 4.95 -22.39
N PRO A 120 18.58 6.19 -21.88
CA PRO A 120 18.72 7.37 -22.73
C PRO A 120 20.11 7.45 -23.41
N GLU A 121 20.20 8.16 -24.53
CA GLU A 121 21.47 8.30 -25.27
C GLU A 121 22.47 9.21 -24.54
N ASP A 122 21.98 10.20 -23.79
CA ASP A 122 22.76 11.25 -23.14
C ASP A 122 23.14 10.95 -21.68
N GLU A 123 22.66 9.83 -21.13
CA GLU A 123 22.98 9.37 -19.77
C GLU A 123 23.16 7.85 -19.79
N GLN A 124 24.35 7.40 -19.37
CA GLN A 124 24.75 6.00 -19.46
C GLN A 124 24.88 5.41 -18.05
N TYR A 125 24.30 4.23 -17.86
CA TYR A 125 24.36 3.44 -16.65
C TYR A 125 25.19 2.18 -16.86
N ASN A 126 25.65 1.58 -15.75
CA ASN A 126 26.34 0.30 -15.78
C ASN A 126 25.62 -0.74 -14.92
N GLU A 127 25.75 -2.01 -15.29
CA GLU A 127 25.41 -3.11 -14.40
C GLU A 127 26.22 -3.02 -13.09
N GLY A 128 25.58 -3.31 -11.96
CA GLY A 128 26.14 -3.15 -10.63
C GLY A 128 26.11 -1.71 -10.08
N GLU A 129 25.68 -0.74 -10.88
CA GLU A 129 25.47 0.63 -10.42
C GLU A 129 24.22 0.72 -9.53
N ILE A 130 24.30 1.54 -8.47
CA ILE A 130 23.16 1.82 -7.60
C ILE A 130 22.57 3.17 -7.99
N ILE A 131 21.28 3.19 -8.31
CA ILE A 131 20.54 4.42 -8.61
C ILE A 131 19.38 4.60 -7.62
N SER A 132 18.89 5.83 -7.49
CA SER A 132 17.72 6.16 -6.67
C SER A 132 16.46 6.24 -7.54
N VAL A 133 15.40 5.55 -7.11
CA VAL A 133 14.08 5.52 -7.74
C VAL A 133 13.03 5.97 -6.73
N ILE A 134 12.11 6.82 -7.17
CA ILE A 134 10.98 7.29 -6.36
C ILE A 134 9.79 6.33 -6.49
N GLU A 135 9.27 5.90 -5.34
CA GLU A 135 8.05 5.09 -5.23
C GLU A 135 6.92 5.85 -4.52
N PRO A 136 5.66 5.78 -5.00
CA PRO A 136 4.50 6.48 -4.43
C PRO A 136 3.89 5.73 -3.23
N ILE A 137 4.76 5.26 -2.33
CA ILE A 137 4.45 4.57 -1.09
C ILE A 137 5.42 5.06 -0.01
N SER A 138 4.99 5.14 1.24
CA SER A 138 5.84 5.60 2.35
C SER A 138 5.32 5.11 3.70
N ILE A 139 6.21 5.06 4.68
CA ILE A 139 5.87 4.89 6.09
C ILE A 139 5.83 6.27 6.75
N PHE A 140 4.77 6.54 7.51
CA PHE A 140 4.65 7.74 8.31
C PHE A 140 4.11 7.42 9.71
N GLU A 141 4.36 8.31 10.66
CA GLU A 141 3.76 8.26 12.00
C GLU A 141 2.62 9.29 12.07
N ASP A 142 1.47 8.86 12.59
CA ASP A 142 0.35 9.77 12.85
C ASP A 142 0.53 10.55 14.16
N VAL A 143 -0.49 11.33 14.53
CA VAL A 143 -0.49 12.14 15.78
C VAL A 143 -0.33 11.31 17.05
N ASP A 144 -0.71 10.03 17.02
CA ASP A 144 -0.62 9.09 18.13
C ASP A 144 0.70 8.27 18.10
N LYS A 145 1.63 8.62 17.19
CA LYS A 145 2.90 7.91 16.92
C LYS A 145 2.70 6.47 16.44
N VAL A 146 1.55 6.18 15.84
CA VAL A 146 1.29 4.89 15.22
C VAL A 146 1.85 4.93 13.79
N LYS A 147 2.78 4.01 13.49
CA LYS A 147 3.28 3.82 12.13
C LYS A 147 2.15 3.35 11.21
N LYS A 148 2.09 3.93 10.02
CA LYS A 148 1.17 3.56 8.94
C LYS A 148 1.92 3.57 7.62
N ILE A 149 1.46 2.75 6.68
CA ILE A 149 1.90 2.79 5.29
C ILE A 149 0.89 3.62 4.51
N LYS A 150 1.35 4.68 3.86
CA LYS A 150 0.59 5.42 2.86
C LYS A 150 0.98 4.92 1.47
N THR A 151 0.00 4.58 0.64
CA THR A 151 0.22 4.25 -0.77
C THR A 151 -0.78 4.98 -1.68
N VAL A 152 -0.44 5.10 -2.95
CA VAL A 152 -1.32 5.62 -4.01
C VAL A 152 -1.76 4.46 -4.90
N SER A 153 -3.07 4.36 -5.15
CA SER A 153 -3.68 3.35 -6.04
C SER A 153 -3.19 1.92 -5.74
N ASN A 154 -3.07 1.58 -4.46
CA ASN A 154 -2.59 0.28 -3.97
C ASN A 154 -1.22 -0.13 -4.54
N TYR A 155 -0.35 0.85 -4.83
CA TYR A 155 1.03 0.58 -5.19
C TYR A 155 1.72 -0.23 -4.09
N GLU A 156 2.45 -1.28 -4.48
CA GLU A 156 3.29 -2.05 -3.56
C GLU A 156 4.76 -1.74 -3.80
N ALA A 157 5.56 -1.73 -2.74
CA ALA A 157 6.97 -1.40 -2.83
C ALA A 157 7.75 -2.44 -3.65
N ILE A 158 8.77 -1.98 -4.37
CA ILE A 158 9.81 -2.84 -4.96
C ILE A 158 10.49 -3.59 -3.81
N GLY A 159 10.54 -4.92 -3.90
CA GLY A 159 11.18 -5.79 -2.93
C GLY A 159 12.70 -5.93 -3.15
N THR A 160 13.31 -6.81 -2.37
CA THR A 160 14.71 -7.25 -2.56
C THR A 160 14.85 -8.38 -3.57
N ASP A 161 13.74 -8.89 -4.11
CA ASP A 161 13.72 -9.76 -5.29
C ASP A 161 14.14 -8.96 -6.54
N ASP A 162 14.36 -9.67 -7.65
CA ASP A 162 14.58 -9.04 -8.94
C ASP A 162 13.27 -8.52 -9.53
N TYR A 163 13.30 -7.29 -10.02
CA TYR A 163 12.19 -6.64 -10.71
C TYR A 163 12.65 -6.09 -12.05
N ILE A 164 11.81 -6.18 -13.06
CA ILE A 164 11.91 -5.27 -14.21
C ILE A 164 11.15 -3.98 -13.87
N LEU A 165 11.82 -2.85 -14.07
CA LEU A 165 11.35 -1.51 -13.73
C LEU A 165 11.28 -0.62 -14.97
N PHE A 166 10.15 0.05 -15.15
CA PHE A 166 9.91 1.05 -16.20
C PHE A 166 9.95 2.44 -15.58
N LEU A 167 10.98 3.20 -15.93
CA LEU A 167 11.34 4.42 -15.23
C LEU A 167 11.32 5.63 -16.16
N LYS A 168 10.92 6.77 -15.59
CA LYS A 168 10.99 8.08 -16.23
C LYS A 168 11.38 9.15 -15.23
N LYS A 169 12.15 10.15 -15.66
CA LYS A 169 12.44 11.32 -14.82
C LYS A 169 11.19 12.16 -14.58
N ASN A 170 11.02 12.59 -13.34
CA ASN A 170 10.06 13.62 -12.97
C ASN A 170 10.59 15.02 -13.35
N SER A 171 9.81 16.07 -13.07
CA SER A 171 10.20 17.46 -13.33
C SER A 171 11.43 17.93 -12.53
N TYR A 172 11.84 17.17 -11.51
CA TYR A 172 13.03 17.43 -10.70
C TYR A 172 14.25 16.61 -11.15
N GLY A 173 14.11 15.80 -12.20
CA GLY A 173 15.19 14.96 -12.75
C GLY A 173 15.41 13.63 -12.03
N GLU A 174 14.54 13.26 -11.09
CA GLU A 174 14.61 11.98 -10.36
C GLU A 174 13.78 10.93 -11.09
N TYR A 175 14.33 9.72 -11.26
CA TYR A 175 13.56 8.60 -11.82
C TYR A 175 12.46 8.15 -10.86
N GLY A 176 11.27 7.92 -11.39
CA GLY A 176 10.18 7.26 -10.68
C GLY A 176 9.60 6.13 -11.52
N VAL A 177 8.96 5.17 -10.86
CA VAL A 177 8.19 4.11 -11.52
C VAL A 177 6.97 4.74 -12.19
N ILE A 178 6.86 4.60 -13.50
CA ILE A 178 5.66 5.03 -14.25
C ILE A 178 4.61 3.92 -14.25
N ASN A 179 3.35 4.25 -14.55
CA ASN A 179 2.26 3.25 -14.65
C ASN A 179 1.96 2.48 -13.35
N MET A 180 2.38 2.99 -12.17
CA MET A 180 2.14 2.37 -10.86
C MET A 180 2.61 0.90 -10.81
N ASN A 181 1.78 -0.02 -10.31
CA ASN A 181 2.08 -1.45 -10.30
C ASN A 181 2.31 -2.01 -11.71
N ASN A 182 1.78 -1.37 -12.76
CA ASN A 182 1.96 -1.80 -14.15
C ASN A 182 3.26 -1.26 -14.79
N GLY A 183 4.16 -0.67 -14.01
CA GLY A 183 5.55 -0.36 -14.41
C GLY A 183 6.62 -1.03 -13.56
N ARG A 184 6.23 -1.97 -12.70
CA ARG A 184 7.17 -2.82 -11.95
C ARG A 184 6.67 -4.26 -11.93
N PHE A 185 7.54 -5.22 -12.23
CA PHE A 185 7.14 -6.62 -12.27
C PHE A 185 8.19 -7.47 -11.56
N ASN A 186 7.77 -8.15 -10.50
CA ASN A 186 8.62 -9.11 -9.78
C ASN A 186 8.92 -10.30 -10.72
N LEU A 187 10.20 -10.66 -10.81
CA LEU A 187 10.71 -11.74 -11.66
C LEU A 187 10.88 -13.06 -10.91
N SER A 188 10.73 -13.08 -9.59
CA SER A 188 10.66 -14.31 -8.80
C SER A 188 9.41 -15.11 -9.18
N ASN A 189 9.55 -16.43 -9.20
CA ASN A 189 8.49 -17.38 -9.59
C ASN A 189 7.32 -17.46 -8.59
N ASN A 190 7.28 -16.59 -7.57
CA ASN A 190 6.21 -16.56 -6.58
C ASN A 190 5.09 -15.64 -7.09
N ASN A 191 4.08 -16.24 -7.71
CA ASN A 191 2.87 -15.56 -8.21
C ASN A 191 1.90 -15.12 -7.09
N GLU A 192 2.39 -14.83 -5.89
CA GLU A 192 1.52 -14.41 -4.79
C GLU A 192 1.30 -12.90 -4.85
N VAL A 193 0.20 -12.51 -5.50
CA VAL A 193 -0.42 -11.19 -5.29
C VAL A 193 -1.01 -11.22 -3.88
N ASN A 194 -0.26 -10.74 -2.89
CA ASN A 194 -0.72 -10.66 -1.50
C ASN A 194 -1.78 -9.57 -1.36
N THR A 195 -3.02 -9.90 -1.71
CA THR A 195 -4.15 -8.98 -1.57
C THR A 195 -4.77 -9.18 -0.18
N ILE A 196 -4.34 -8.40 0.81
CA ILE A 196 -5.11 -8.22 2.05
C ILE A 196 -5.81 -6.87 1.99
N LYS A 197 -7.07 -6.86 1.55
CA LYS A 197 -7.99 -5.76 1.85
C LYS A 197 -9.45 -6.14 1.68
N THR A 198 -10.28 -5.66 2.60
CA THR A 198 -11.74 -5.55 2.39
C THR A 198 -11.97 -4.34 1.49
N LEU A 199 -12.50 -4.58 0.30
CA LEU A 199 -12.67 -3.59 -0.76
C LEU A 199 -14.14 -3.24 -0.93
N THR A 200 -14.43 -2.06 -1.46
CA THR A 200 -15.76 -1.74 -2.01
C THR A 200 -15.92 -2.35 -3.39
N ALA A 201 -17.15 -2.61 -3.84
CA ALA A 201 -17.42 -3.21 -5.16
C ALA A 201 -16.92 -2.38 -6.38
N SER A 202 -16.60 -1.10 -6.18
CA SER A 202 -15.92 -0.27 -7.20
C SER A 202 -14.41 -0.49 -7.17
N GLU A 203 -13.80 -0.54 -5.98
CA GLU A 203 -12.37 -0.83 -5.81
C GLU A 203 -12.05 -2.27 -6.25
N GLU A 204 -12.94 -3.23 -5.99
CA GLU A 204 -12.79 -4.60 -6.49
C GLU A 204 -12.79 -4.66 -8.02
N ARG A 205 -13.63 -3.87 -8.69
CA ARG A 205 -13.68 -3.85 -10.16
C ARG A 205 -12.45 -3.20 -10.77
N GLU A 206 -12.04 -2.06 -10.25
CA GLU A 206 -10.81 -1.38 -10.67
C GLU A 206 -9.59 -2.27 -10.41
N LEU A 207 -9.51 -2.92 -9.25
CA LEU A 207 -8.45 -3.89 -8.95
C LEU A 207 -8.48 -5.10 -9.89
N ASN A 208 -9.65 -5.59 -10.28
CA ASN A 208 -9.75 -6.70 -11.23
C ASN A 208 -9.31 -6.30 -12.65
N GLU A 209 -9.62 -5.09 -13.09
CA GLU A 209 -9.18 -4.55 -14.38
C GLU A 209 -7.66 -4.30 -14.37
N ASP A 210 -7.15 -3.65 -13.32
CA ASP A 210 -5.72 -3.41 -13.14
C ASP A 210 -4.92 -4.71 -13.03
N ALA A 211 -5.44 -5.73 -12.30
CA ALA A 211 -4.79 -7.04 -12.18
C ALA A 211 -4.75 -7.80 -13.51
N LEU A 212 -5.83 -7.72 -14.30
CA LEU A 212 -5.86 -8.33 -15.63
C LEU A 212 -4.85 -7.66 -16.56
N GLN A 213 -4.81 -6.32 -16.57
CA GLN A 213 -3.84 -5.55 -17.34
C GLN A 213 -2.41 -5.87 -16.89
N HIS A 214 -2.17 -5.91 -15.57
CA HIS A 214 -0.88 -6.28 -14.99
C HIS A 214 -0.41 -7.62 -15.51
N GLN A 215 -1.28 -8.64 -15.49
CA GLN A 215 -0.95 -9.97 -16.00
C GLN A 215 -0.65 -9.94 -17.50
N GLN A 216 -1.43 -9.23 -18.31
CA GLN A 216 -1.21 -9.14 -19.76
C GLN A 216 0.13 -8.49 -20.11
N ILE A 217 0.48 -7.40 -19.42
CA ILE A 217 1.77 -6.73 -19.60
C ILE A 217 2.88 -7.65 -19.12
N LYS A 218 2.73 -8.31 -17.96
CA LYS A 218 3.69 -9.29 -17.42
C LYS A 218 3.97 -10.41 -18.43
N GLU A 219 2.94 -11.04 -18.99
CA GLU A 219 3.11 -12.10 -20.00
C GLU A 219 3.88 -11.60 -21.23
N THR A 220 3.61 -10.37 -21.67
CA THR A 220 4.31 -9.77 -22.81
C THR A 220 5.77 -9.47 -22.48
N ILE A 221 6.05 -8.98 -21.27
CA ILE A 221 7.41 -8.74 -20.74
C ILE A 221 8.21 -10.03 -20.71
N PHE A 222 7.67 -11.09 -20.09
CA PHE A 222 8.34 -12.37 -19.96
C PHE A 222 8.60 -13.03 -21.32
N LYS A 223 7.77 -12.74 -22.31
CA LYS A 223 8.01 -13.17 -23.69
C LYS A 223 9.09 -12.33 -24.39
N LYS A 224 9.07 -11.00 -24.21
CA LYS A 224 9.97 -10.07 -24.91
C LYS A 224 11.40 -10.15 -24.39
N TYR A 225 11.57 -10.21 -23.07
CA TYR A 225 12.86 -10.22 -22.37
C TYR A 225 13.20 -11.60 -21.79
N ASP A 226 12.72 -12.68 -22.41
CA ASP A 226 12.89 -14.05 -21.92
C ASP A 226 14.36 -14.42 -21.71
N ALA A 227 15.26 -13.95 -22.59
CA ALA A 227 16.68 -14.27 -22.53
C ALA A 227 17.34 -13.59 -21.32
N GLU A 228 17.10 -12.29 -21.16
CA GLU A 228 17.64 -11.45 -20.10
C GLU A 228 17.11 -11.88 -18.73
N ILE A 229 15.80 -12.18 -18.64
CA ILE A 229 15.20 -12.69 -17.40
C ILE A 229 15.80 -14.04 -17.01
N LYS A 230 15.99 -14.97 -17.96
CA LYS A 230 16.61 -16.27 -17.69
C LYS A 230 18.07 -16.12 -17.28
N GLU A 231 18.80 -15.16 -17.83
CA GLU A 231 20.17 -14.90 -17.42
C GLU A 231 20.24 -14.50 -15.95
N ILE A 232 19.39 -13.55 -15.52
CA ILE A 232 19.31 -13.12 -14.12
C ILE A 232 18.88 -14.26 -13.19
N GLN A 233 17.87 -15.05 -13.55
CA GLN A 233 17.38 -16.16 -12.72
C GLN A 233 18.36 -17.33 -12.54
N ASN A 234 19.40 -17.40 -13.37
CA ASN A 234 20.42 -18.47 -13.31
C ASN A 234 21.72 -18.04 -12.59
N GLN A 235 21.82 -16.79 -12.11
CA GLN A 235 22.96 -16.27 -11.34
C GLN A 235 22.81 -16.57 -9.84
#